data_AF-A0A2M9Y4S7-F1
#
_entry.id   AF-A0A2M9Y4S7-F1
#
_cell.length_a   1.000
_cell.length_b   1.000
_cell.length_c   1.000
_cell.angle_alpha   90.00
_cell.angle_beta   90.00
_cell.angle_gamma   90.00
#
_symmetry.space_group_name_H-M   'P 1'
#
loop_
_entity.id
_entity.type
_entity.pdbx_description
1 polymer ?
#
loop_
_entity_poly.entity_id
_entity_poly.type
_entity_poly.pdbx_seq_one_letter_code
_entity_poly.pdbx_strand_id
1 'polypeptide(L)'
;MFFRTFLLSVLVLSCSRIPLNNPCDPNTNAYAKTTLVAELVGDHKNVCYPGVIIKNNPGLNLSQSFGQISEYGGSSVQGSSLNFTVSFGSEPKEEVNVQVIVSNPAFATVTPTSFQWKPSDWNSERTVTVTAVNDSLLNGTRDFLIRVVPTSLDTSLKLQEQFISMKILDNEKHLFLNANTTKGNLGGISGADATCSSDPNCPLGSQCKAMLVTDSGIRRATVTGNLGDGQVDWVLKPFTSYYRSDNITLIGSTNAVSLLIFPLQAGIDSASVTTWTGMGSSWDSQPDHCSNWGNSISGNGVVGDSISTSASVLSNLNVGCTSDLKFYCAEQ
;
A
#
# COMPACT_ATOMS: atom_id res chain seq x y z
N MET A 1 89.95 49.03 43.20
CA MET A 1 89.37 48.75 41.86
C MET A 1 88.90 47.29 41.88
N PHE A 2 87.74 47.01 41.26
CA PHE A 2 87.07 45.71 41.07
C PHE A 2 86.25 45.16 42.25
N PHE A 3 84.94 45.41 42.33
CA PHE A 3 83.75 44.90 41.57
C PHE A 3 83.15 43.62 42.17
N ARG A 4 81.98 43.80 42.81
CA ARG A 4 81.03 42.75 43.20
C ARG A 4 80.46 42.10 41.94
N THR A 5 80.50 40.78 41.83
CA THR A 5 79.74 40.01 40.85
C THR A 5 78.57 39.32 41.55
N PHE A 6 77.36 39.81 41.24
CA PHE A 6 76.09 39.22 41.63
C PHE A 6 75.70 38.22 40.53
N LEU A 7 75.58 36.93 40.85
CA LEU A 7 75.07 35.93 39.89
C LEU A 7 73.56 36.11 39.74
N LEU A 8 73.11 36.44 38.54
CA LEU A 8 71.70 36.46 38.16
C LEU A 8 71.43 35.21 37.29
N SER A 9 70.76 34.21 37.86
CA SER A 9 70.27 33.04 37.12
C SER A 9 69.01 33.43 36.34
N VAL A 10 69.11 33.52 35.01
CA VAL A 10 67.96 33.73 34.13
C VAL A 10 67.33 32.36 33.83
N LEU A 11 66.14 32.10 34.39
CA LEU A 11 65.28 31.00 33.94
C LEU A 11 64.61 31.42 32.63
N VAL A 12 64.96 30.75 31.53
CA VAL A 12 64.24 30.85 30.26
C VAL A 12 63.07 29.86 30.31
N LEU A 13 61.87 30.34 30.61
CA LEU A 13 60.63 29.58 30.47
C LEU A 13 60.30 29.44 28.98
N SER A 14 60.60 28.29 28.39
CA SER A 14 60.10 27.93 27.06
C SER A 14 58.63 27.53 27.15
N CYS A 15 57.71 28.42 26.75
CA CYS A 15 56.31 28.06 26.51
C CYS A 15 56.19 27.36 25.15
N SER A 16 56.36 26.04 25.11
CA SER A 16 55.78 25.24 24.03
C SER A 16 54.28 25.10 24.29
N ARG A 17 53.42 25.43 23.31
CA ARG A 17 51.98 25.18 23.41
C ARG A 17 51.76 23.68 23.65
N ILE A 18 51.29 23.30 24.83
CA ILE A 18 50.80 21.96 25.09
C ILE A 18 49.42 21.89 24.42
N PRO A 19 49.21 21.12 23.34
CA PRO A 19 47.87 20.94 22.79
C PRO A 19 47.04 20.24 23.86
N LEU A 20 46.01 20.92 24.36
CA LEU A 20 45.09 20.35 25.34
C LEU A 20 44.29 19.28 24.62
N ASN A 21 44.58 18.00 24.87
CA ASN A 21 43.83 16.87 24.31
C ASN A 21 42.40 16.85 24.88
N ASN A 22 41.51 17.65 24.30
CA ASN A 22 40.16 17.86 24.77
C ASN A 22 39.16 17.69 23.61
N PRO A 23 37.91 17.26 23.89
CA PRO A 23 36.90 16.99 22.87
C PRO A 23 36.50 18.18 22.00
N CYS A 24 36.97 19.40 22.30
CA CYS A 24 36.62 20.65 21.63
C CYS A 24 37.76 21.28 20.82
N ASP A 25 38.93 20.63 20.77
CA ASP A 25 40.04 21.04 19.89
C ASP A 25 40.11 20.11 18.67
N PRO A 26 39.80 20.60 17.46
CA PRO A 26 39.78 19.81 16.22
C PRO A 26 41.09 19.10 15.90
N ASN A 27 42.21 19.57 16.44
CA ASN A 27 43.54 19.01 16.16
C ASN A 27 43.91 17.86 17.10
N THR A 28 42.98 17.40 17.95
CA THR A 28 43.26 16.43 19.01
C THR A 28 42.59 15.07 18.75
N ASN A 29 43.20 14.02 19.30
CA ASN A 29 42.67 12.66 19.21
C ASN A 29 41.35 12.52 20.00
N ALA A 30 41.19 13.29 21.09
CA ALA A 30 39.94 13.34 21.84
C ALA A 30 38.77 13.79 20.96
N TYR A 31 38.92 14.88 20.19
CA TYR A 31 37.92 15.37 19.25
C TYR A 31 37.53 14.33 18.20
N ALA A 32 38.52 13.70 17.55
CA ALA A 32 38.26 12.69 16.52
C ALA A 32 37.47 11.48 17.06
N LYS A 33 37.83 10.99 18.26
CA LYS A 33 37.14 9.86 18.90
C LYS A 33 35.72 10.20 19.33
N THR A 34 35.49 11.39 19.89
CA THR A 34 34.14 11.80 20.33
C THR A 34 33.21 12.01 19.15
N THR A 35 33.70 12.56 18.04
CA THR A 35 32.89 12.72 16.81
C THR A 35 32.51 11.37 16.22
N LEU A 36 33.46 10.42 16.15
CA LEU A 36 33.18 9.07 15.65
C LEU A 36 32.16 8.31 16.53
N VAL A 37 32.25 8.45 17.86
CA VAL A 37 31.29 7.84 18.78
C VAL A 37 29.91 8.48 18.63
N ALA A 38 29.83 9.81 18.51
CA ALA A 38 28.58 10.54 18.30
C ALA A 38 27.88 10.10 16.99
N GLU A 39 28.64 9.90 15.91
CA GLU A 39 28.13 9.34 14.65
C GLU A 39 27.62 7.90 14.80
N LEU A 40 28.35 7.04 15.53
CA LEU A 40 27.97 5.64 15.75
C LEU A 40 26.71 5.48 16.63
N VAL A 41 26.48 6.42 17.56
CA VAL A 41 25.33 6.38 18.49
C VAL A 41 24.15 7.25 18.03
N GLY A 42 24.27 7.92 16.89
CA GLY A 42 23.21 8.79 16.35
C GLY A 42 22.96 10.05 17.19
N ASP A 43 23.92 10.48 18.01
CA ASP A 43 23.82 11.73 18.75
C ASP A 43 24.31 12.88 17.86
N HIS A 44 23.36 13.68 17.38
CA HIS A 44 23.65 14.79 16.47
C HIS A 44 24.08 16.07 17.20
N LYS A 45 24.21 16.07 18.53
CA LYS A 45 24.59 17.28 19.27
C LYS A 45 26.10 17.43 19.34
N ASN A 46 26.62 18.56 18.85
CA ASN A 46 28.03 18.87 19.03
C ASN A 46 28.31 19.20 20.51
N VAL A 47 29.13 18.37 21.17
CA VAL A 47 29.48 18.48 22.60
C VAL A 47 30.09 19.85 22.96
N CYS A 48 30.69 20.54 21.99
CA CYS A 48 31.44 21.77 22.19
C CYS A 48 30.67 23.02 21.75
N TYR A 49 29.62 22.82 20.96
CA TYR A 49 28.72 23.87 20.51
C TYR A 49 27.28 23.37 20.70
N PRO A 50 26.66 23.62 21.88
CA PRO A 50 25.33 23.10 22.25
C PRO A 50 24.15 23.54 21.37
N GLY A 51 24.39 24.19 20.23
CA GLY A 51 23.40 24.55 19.22
C GLY A 51 23.70 24.03 17.80
N VAL A 52 24.82 23.33 17.59
CA VAL A 52 25.17 22.75 16.28
C VAL A 52 24.67 21.31 16.23
N ILE A 53 23.64 21.08 15.41
CA ILE A 53 23.16 19.75 15.07
C ILE A 53 23.97 19.25 13.88
N ILE A 54 24.78 18.21 14.06
CA ILE A 54 25.44 17.49 12.97
C ILE A 54 24.37 16.68 12.26
N LYS A 55 23.78 17.22 11.21
CA LYS A 55 22.95 16.41 10.30
C LYS A 55 23.88 15.50 9.50
N ASN A 56 23.68 14.19 9.59
CA ASN A 56 24.52 13.16 8.95
C ASN A 56 24.64 13.30 7.43
N ASN A 57 23.78 14.12 6.80
CA ASN A 57 23.90 14.51 5.42
C ASN A 57 23.54 16.00 5.27
N PRO A 58 24.52 16.90 5.02
CA PRO A 58 24.28 18.33 4.80
C PRO A 58 23.50 18.59 3.50
N GLY A 59 23.45 17.62 2.58
CA GLY A 59 22.70 17.70 1.33
C GLY A 59 21.21 17.41 1.49
N LEU A 60 20.65 16.71 0.51
CA LEU A 60 19.24 16.34 0.44
C LEU A 60 18.91 15.18 1.38
N ASN A 61 17.87 15.33 2.19
CA ASN A 61 17.36 14.34 3.13
C ASN A 61 15.93 13.94 2.78
N LEU A 62 15.59 12.67 3.03
CA LEU A 62 14.24 12.12 2.88
C LEU A 62 13.73 11.63 4.24
N SER A 63 12.43 11.76 4.50
CA SER A 63 11.81 11.22 5.71
C SER A 63 11.78 9.70 5.76
N GLN A 64 11.90 9.04 4.59
CA GLN A 64 11.88 7.59 4.45
C GLN A 64 12.60 7.17 3.16
N SER A 65 13.13 5.94 3.15
CA SER A 65 13.78 5.30 2.00
C SER A 65 13.02 4.08 1.47
N PHE A 66 11.91 3.72 2.12
CA PHE A 66 11.02 2.63 1.72
C PHE A 66 9.58 3.09 1.84
N GLY A 67 8.71 2.56 0.99
CA GLY A 67 7.28 2.82 1.05
C GLY A 67 6.45 1.71 0.41
N GLN A 68 5.18 1.66 0.76
CA GLN A 68 4.22 0.75 0.17
C GLN A 68 2.92 1.49 -0.10
N ILE A 69 2.39 1.30 -1.30
CA ILE A 69 1.06 1.74 -1.72
C ILE A 69 0.31 0.54 -2.27
N SER A 70 -0.97 0.70 -2.51
CA SER A 70 -1.84 -0.32 -3.11
C SER A 70 -2.75 0.35 -4.12
N GLU A 71 -3.09 -0.38 -5.18
CA GLU A 71 -4.12 -0.01 -6.14
C GLU A 71 -5.51 0.07 -5.51
N TYR A 72 -5.68 -0.50 -4.33
CA TYR A 72 -6.88 -0.35 -3.51
C TYR A 72 -6.91 0.98 -2.74
N GLY A 73 -8.11 1.43 -2.39
CA GLY A 73 -8.33 2.54 -1.43
C GLY A 73 -8.52 3.93 -2.06
N GLY A 74 -8.72 4.01 -3.37
CA GLY A 74 -9.00 5.25 -4.09
C GLY A 74 -10.26 5.16 -4.97
N SER A 75 -10.06 5.18 -6.28
CA SER A 75 -11.08 5.14 -7.33
C SER A 75 -10.78 4.03 -8.35
N SER A 76 -11.55 3.97 -9.44
CA SER A 76 -11.31 3.03 -10.54
C SER A 76 -10.01 3.29 -11.32
N VAL A 77 -9.30 4.38 -11.06
CA VAL A 77 -8.03 4.74 -11.74
C VAL A 77 -6.89 5.09 -10.78
N GLN A 78 -7.18 5.17 -9.48
CA GLN A 78 -6.21 5.54 -8.46
C GLN A 78 -6.37 4.64 -7.24
N GLY A 79 -5.26 4.20 -6.67
CA GLY A 79 -5.26 3.51 -5.39
C GLY A 79 -4.98 4.46 -4.23
N SER A 80 -4.45 3.88 -3.17
CA SER A 80 -3.96 4.58 -1.98
C SER A 80 -2.76 5.49 -2.28
N SER A 81 -2.51 6.41 -1.34
CA SER A 81 -1.41 7.35 -1.40
C SER A 81 -0.48 7.25 -0.19
N LEU A 82 0.79 7.61 -0.40
CA LEU A 82 1.83 7.72 0.63
C LEU A 82 2.46 9.11 0.56
N ASN A 83 2.69 9.73 1.72
CA ASN A 83 3.42 10.99 1.81
C ASN A 83 4.84 10.77 2.33
N PHE A 84 5.82 11.44 1.73
CA PHE A 84 7.16 11.59 2.28
C PHE A 84 7.59 13.06 2.25
N THR A 85 8.52 13.44 3.12
CA THR A 85 9.08 14.81 3.12
C THR A 85 10.51 14.81 2.61
N VAL A 86 10.85 15.92 1.95
CA VAL A 86 12.17 16.24 1.42
C VAL A 86 12.65 17.48 2.14
N SER A 87 13.89 17.45 2.64
CA SER A 87 14.48 18.57 3.39
C SER A 87 15.99 18.67 3.16
N PHE A 88 16.60 19.78 3.58
CA PHE A 88 18.05 19.98 3.48
C PHE A 88 18.75 19.94 4.83
N GLY A 89 19.98 19.46 4.81
CA GLY A 89 20.85 19.40 5.97
C GLY A 89 21.49 20.74 6.35
N SER A 90 21.81 21.55 5.34
CA SER A 90 22.41 22.87 5.49
C SER A 90 21.85 23.86 4.48
N GLU A 91 22.01 25.15 4.78
CA GLU A 91 21.67 26.24 3.87
C GLU A 91 22.49 26.17 2.57
N PRO A 92 21.83 26.12 1.38
CA PRO A 92 22.49 26.32 0.10
C PRO A 92 22.97 27.75 -0.07
N LYS A 93 24.05 27.95 -0.83
CA LYS A 93 24.48 29.26 -1.33
C LYS A 93 23.75 29.69 -2.61
N GLU A 94 23.30 28.73 -3.41
CA GLU A 94 22.59 28.93 -4.67
C GLU A 94 21.27 28.15 -4.67
N GLU A 95 20.34 28.51 -5.55
CA GLU A 95 19.08 27.77 -5.66
C GLU A 95 19.29 26.28 -5.96
N VAL A 96 18.47 25.43 -5.34
CA VAL A 96 18.47 23.98 -5.57
C VAL A 96 17.15 23.57 -6.19
N ASN A 97 17.20 23.07 -7.42
CA ASN A 97 16.05 22.50 -8.11
C ASN A 97 16.03 20.99 -7.87
N VAL A 98 14.91 20.49 -7.34
CA VAL A 98 14.73 19.07 -7.04
C VAL A 98 13.63 18.52 -7.95
N GLN A 99 13.96 17.48 -8.72
CA GLN A 99 12.99 16.72 -9.52
C GLN A 99 12.62 15.43 -8.79
N VAL A 100 11.36 15.04 -8.85
CA VAL A 100 10.83 13.78 -8.31
C VAL A 100 10.30 12.96 -9.47
N ILE A 101 10.93 11.82 -9.72
CA ILE A 101 10.68 10.99 -10.90
C ILE A 101 10.27 9.60 -10.44
N VAL A 102 9.14 9.11 -10.94
CA VAL A 102 8.73 7.72 -10.78
C VAL A 102 9.38 6.90 -11.89
N SER A 103 10.06 5.82 -11.53
CA SER A 103 10.70 4.91 -12.48
C SER A 103 9.71 4.26 -13.46
N ASN A 104 8.47 4.02 -13.02
CA ASN A 104 7.37 3.56 -13.87
C ASN A 104 6.06 4.32 -13.57
N PRO A 105 5.62 5.25 -14.44
CA PRO A 105 4.40 6.01 -14.24
C PRO A 105 3.11 5.19 -14.39
N ALA A 106 3.18 3.97 -14.93
CA ALA A 106 2.03 3.06 -14.96
C ALA A 106 1.68 2.53 -13.56
N PHE A 107 2.60 2.59 -12.59
CA PHE A 107 2.35 2.10 -11.23
C PHE A 107 1.98 3.22 -10.27
N ALA A 108 2.58 4.40 -10.43
CA ALA A 108 2.33 5.51 -9.51
C ALA A 108 2.55 6.86 -10.17
N THR A 109 1.88 7.86 -9.60
CA THR A 109 2.11 9.28 -9.87
C THR A 109 2.63 9.97 -8.63
N VAL A 110 3.34 11.09 -8.79
CA VAL A 110 3.84 11.92 -7.68
C VAL A 110 3.40 13.36 -7.85
N THR A 111 3.06 14.01 -6.75
CA THR A 111 2.70 15.43 -6.72
C THR A 111 3.31 16.14 -5.51
N PRO A 112 4.00 17.27 -5.70
CA PRO A 112 4.45 17.82 -6.99
C PRO A 112 5.64 17.02 -7.56
N THR A 113 5.88 17.14 -8.87
CA THR A 113 7.00 16.49 -9.58
C THR A 113 8.32 17.25 -9.45
N SER A 114 8.29 18.49 -8.97
CA SER A 114 9.49 19.28 -8.76
C SER A 114 9.31 20.33 -7.67
N PHE A 115 10.42 20.72 -7.06
CA PHE A 115 10.51 21.81 -6.12
C PHE A 115 11.71 22.70 -6.43
N GLN A 116 11.66 23.91 -5.93
CA GLN A 116 12.79 24.81 -5.87
C GLN A 116 12.98 25.25 -4.42
N TRP A 117 14.22 25.16 -3.95
CA TRP A 117 14.66 25.79 -2.71
C TRP A 117 15.58 26.96 -3.02
N LYS A 118 15.37 28.03 -2.27
CA LYS A 118 16.24 29.20 -2.20
C LYS A 118 17.05 29.13 -0.90
N PRO A 119 18.19 29.83 -0.83
CA PRO A 119 18.90 29.99 0.43
C PRO A 119 18.00 30.49 1.57
N SER A 120 16.99 31.33 1.28
CA SER A 120 16.08 31.86 2.31
C SER A 120 15.06 30.87 2.89
N ASP A 121 14.78 29.75 2.21
CA ASP A 121 13.73 28.80 2.62
C ASP A 121 14.22 27.35 2.77
N TRP A 122 15.55 27.16 2.84
CA TRP A 122 16.22 25.86 2.93
C TRP A 122 15.73 24.95 4.06
N ASN A 123 15.32 25.55 5.18
CA ASN A 123 14.87 24.86 6.38
C ASN A 123 13.39 24.46 6.31
N SER A 124 12.68 24.83 5.24
CA SER A 124 11.29 24.43 5.01
C SER A 124 11.25 23.05 4.36
N GLU A 125 10.61 22.09 5.04
CA GLU A 125 10.35 20.78 4.46
C GLU A 125 9.29 20.86 3.36
N ARG A 126 9.42 20.01 2.34
CA ARG A 126 8.42 19.89 1.28
C ARG A 126 7.87 18.47 1.25
N THR A 127 6.55 18.36 1.22
CA THR A 127 5.85 17.07 1.15
C THR A 127 5.63 16.67 -0.31
N VAL A 128 5.94 15.42 -0.62
CA VAL A 128 5.56 14.74 -1.85
C VAL A 128 4.50 13.71 -1.52
N THR A 129 3.43 13.70 -2.30
CA THR A 129 2.42 12.65 -2.29
C THR A 129 2.65 11.72 -3.47
N VAL A 130 2.79 10.43 -3.18
CA VAL A 130 2.81 9.33 -4.13
C VAL A 130 1.41 8.73 -4.17
N THR A 131 0.82 8.55 -5.35
CA THR A 131 -0.51 7.94 -5.50
C THR A 131 -0.40 6.76 -6.45
N ALA A 132 -0.88 5.59 -6.02
CA ALA A 132 -0.94 4.40 -6.86
C ALA A 132 -1.88 4.63 -8.05
N VAL A 133 -1.51 4.08 -9.21
CA VAL A 133 -2.42 3.96 -10.35
C VAL A 133 -3.15 2.64 -10.18
N ASN A 134 -4.48 2.66 -10.17
CA ASN A 134 -5.29 1.44 -10.17
C ASN A 134 -5.48 1.00 -11.63
N ASP A 135 -5.06 -0.22 -11.96
CA ASP A 135 -5.24 -0.78 -13.29
C ASP A 135 -6.25 -1.94 -13.26
N SER A 136 -6.14 -2.88 -14.20
CA SER A 136 -7.04 -4.03 -14.25
C SER A 136 -6.28 -5.31 -14.52
N LEU A 137 -4.95 -5.30 -14.42
CA LEU A 137 -4.07 -6.39 -14.82
C LEU A 137 -3.72 -7.21 -13.59
N LEU A 138 -4.16 -8.47 -13.55
CA LEU A 138 -3.75 -9.39 -12.50
C LEU A 138 -2.25 -9.71 -12.66
N ASN A 139 -1.42 -9.03 -11.88
CA ASN A 139 0.03 -9.07 -12.09
C ASN A 139 0.84 -9.11 -10.78
N GLY A 140 0.14 -9.09 -9.63
CA GLY A 140 0.72 -9.27 -8.32
C GLY A 140 1.44 -8.03 -7.79
N THR A 141 2.09 -8.19 -6.63
CA THR A 141 2.85 -7.09 -6.02
C THR A 141 4.10 -6.78 -6.83
N ARG A 142 4.33 -5.50 -7.11
CA ARG A 142 5.45 -5.02 -7.94
C ARG A 142 6.33 -4.04 -7.17
N ASP A 143 7.61 -4.06 -7.48
CA ASP A 143 8.58 -3.09 -6.95
C ASP A 143 8.83 -1.97 -7.98
N PHE A 144 9.01 -0.75 -7.48
CA PHE A 144 9.47 0.39 -8.28
C PHE A 144 10.27 1.37 -7.43
N LEU A 145 10.89 2.35 -8.09
CA LEU A 145 11.66 3.41 -7.44
C LEU A 145 11.05 4.78 -7.66
N ILE A 146 11.16 5.62 -6.63
CA ILE A 146 11.06 7.07 -6.75
C ILE A 146 12.47 7.63 -6.66
N ARG A 147 12.84 8.45 -7.64
CA ARG A 147 14.13 9.13 -7.72
C ARG A 147 13.94 10.59 -7.39
N VAL A 148 14.70 11.10 -6.42
CA VAL A 148 14.73 12.50 -6.05
C VAL A 148 16.08 13.07 -6.47
N VAL A 149 16.07 13.93 -7.48
CA VAL A 149 17.27 14.39 -8.20
C VAL A 149 17.47 15.88 -7.93
N PRO A 150 18.38 16.26 -7.02
CA PRO A 150 18.73 17.65 -6.78
C PRO A 150 19.77 18.17 -7.79
N THR A 151 19.61 19.41 -8.25
CA THR A 151 20.53 20.12 -9.13
C THR A 151 20.74 21.54 -8.64
N SER A 152 22.00 22.01 -8.62
CA SER A 152 22.36 23.35 -8.18
C SER A 152 23.71 23.76 -8.75
N LEU A 153 23.97 25.07 -8.78
CA LEU A 153 25.29 25.65 -9.04
C LEU A 153 26.15 25.74 -7.77
N ASP A 154 25.58 25.46 -6.59
CA ASP A 154 26.33 25.43 -5.34
C ASP A 154 27.24 24.20 -5.27
N THR A 155 28.52 24.41 -5.59
CA THR A 155 29.56 23.38 -5.52
C THR A 155 29.94 22.98 -4.09
N SER A 156 29.48 23.71 -3.07
CA SER A 156 29.75 23.37 -1.67
C SER A 156 28.74 22.39 -1.08
N LEU A 157 27.57 22.23 -1.69
CA LEU A 157 26.62 21.18 -1.35
C LEU A 157 26.97 19.88 -2.05
N LYS A 158 27.16 18.80 -1.28
CA LYS A 158 27.26 17.45 -1.82
C LYS A 158 25.86 16.94 -2.16
N LEU A 159 25.36 17.34 -3.31
CA LEU A 159 24.08 16.87 -3.84
C LEU A 159 24.25 15.49 -4.47
N GLN A 160 23.48 14.52 -3.98
CA GLN A 160 23.37 13.18 -4.54
C GLN A 160 21.90 12.88 -4.77
N GLU A 161 21.59 12.18 -5.85
CA GLU A 161 20.24 11.64 -6.02
C GLU A 161 19.92 10.66 -4.90
N GLN A 162 18.67 10.69 -4.46
CA GLN A 162 18.15 9.81 -3.42
C GLN A 162 17.07 8.92 -4.02
N PHE A 163 16.92 7.72 -3.44
CA PHE A 163 15.97 6.73 -3.90
C PHE A 163 15.03 6.33 -2.77
N ILE A 164 13.75 6.14 -3.11
CA ILE A 164 12.79 5.46 -2.26
C ILE A 164 12.41 4.17 -2.95
N SER A 165 12.63 3.05 -2.27
CA SER A 165 12.21 1.73 -2.73
C SER A 165 10.73 1.53 -2.40
N MET A 166 9.92 1.37 -3.44
CA MET A 166 8.46 1.34 -3.32
C MET A 166 7.91 -0.03 -3.72
N LYS A 167 6.88 -0.46 -3.00
CA LYS A 167 6.02 -1.59 -3.37
C LYS A 167 4.63 -1.10 -3.72
N ILE A 168 4.05 -1.63 -4.80
CA ILE A 168 2.64 -1.49 -5.12
C ILE A 168 1.95 -2.85 -4.97
N LEU A 169 0.94 -2.91 -4.10
CA LEU A 169 0.10 -4.08 -3.94
C LEU A 169 -1.03 -4.06 -4.98
N ASP A 170 -1.10 -5.12 -5.78
CA ASP A 170 -2.21 -5.43 -6.69
C ASP A 170 -3.54 -5.49 -5.93
N ASN A 171 -4.63 -5.10 -6.59
CA ASN A 171 -5.96 -5.25 -6.02
C ASN A 171 -6.85 -6.28 -6.73
N GLU A 172 -6.43 -6.81 -7.88
CA GLU A 172 -7.17 -7.80 -8.66
C GLU A 172 -7.45 -9.07 -7.86
N LYS A 173 -8.63 -9.65 -8.08
CA LYS A 173 -9.11 -10.82 -7.32
C LYS A 173 -9.74 -11.87 -8.20
N HIS A 174 -9.91 -13.06 -7.66
CA HIS A 174 -10.60 -14.15 -8.34
C HIS A 174 -12.07 -14.25 -7.92
N LEU A 175 -12.93 -14.53 -8.89
CA LEU A 175 -14.32 -14.95 -8.69
C LEU A 175 -14.53 -16.25 -9.48
N PHE A 176 -14.93 -17.30 -8.79
CA PHE A 176 -14.93 -18.66 -9.36
C PHE A 176 -16.06 -19.52 -8.82
N LEU A 177 -16.31 -20.66 -9.45
CA LEU A 177 -17.21 -21.69 -8.94
C LEU A 177 -16.48 -22.61 -7.97
N ASN A 178 -17.12 -22.93 -6.85
CA ASN A 178 -16.61 -23.97 -5.98
C ASN A 178 -16.51 -25.33 -6.72
N ALA A 179 -15.56 -26.18 -6.31
CA ALA A 179 -15.23 -27.40 -7.00
C ALA A 179 -16.37 -28.43 -6.93
N ASN A 180 -17.02 -28.53 -5.77
CA ASN A 180 -17.99 -29.58 -5.45
C ASN A 180 -19.43 -29.08 -5.49
N THR A 181 -20.36 -29.96 -5.89
CA THR A 181 -21.79 -29.66 -5.79
C THR A 181 -22.30 -29.92 -4.38
N THR A 182 -23.24 -29.10 -3.94
CA THR A 182 -23.91 -29.20 -2.64
C THR A 182 -25.39 -28.88 -2.78
N LYS A 183 -26.21 -29.56 -1.97
CA LYS A 183 -27.62 -29.18 -1.77
C LYS A 183 -27.74 -27.80 -1.12
N GLY A 184 -28.96 -27.30 -0.97
CA GLY A 184 -29.23 -25.99 -0.38
C GLY A 184 -28.78 -25.81 1.08
N ASN A 185 -28.42 -26.89 1.79
CA ASN A 185 -27.79 -26.80 3.11
C ASN A 185 -26.27 -26.73 2.97
N LEU A 186 -25.74 -25.52 3.04
CA LEU A 186 -24.31 -25.22 2.94
C LEU A 186 -23.65 -25.10 4.32
N GLY A 187 -24.37 -25.43 5.41
CA GLY A 187 -23.94 -25.10 6.77
C GLY A 187 -24.10 -23.61 7.09
N GLY A 188 -25.06 -22.94 6.44
CA GLY A 188 -25.19 -21.49 6.47
C GLY A 188 -24.04 -20.76 5.79
N ILE A 189 -23.97 -19.44 5.97
CA ILE A 189 -22.90 -18.61 5.39
C ILE A 189 -21.51 -19.06 5.88
N SER A 190 -21.37 -19.44 7.15
CA SER A 190 -20.09 -19.89 7.70
C SER A 190 -19.59 -21.19 7.06
N GLY A 191 -20.49 -22.15 6.78
CA GLY A 191 -20.11 -23.40 6.11
C GLY A 191 -19.78 -23.18 4.63
N ALA A 192 -20.51 -22.30 3.96
CA ALA A 192 -20.23 -21.90 2.58
C ALA A 192 -18.85 -21.21 2.47
N ASP A 193 -18.50 -20.32 3.41
CA ASP A 193 -17.19 -19.69 3.48
C ASP A 193 -16.06 -20.69 3.74
N ALA A 194 -16.26 -21.64 4.66
CA ALA A 194 -15.28 -22.70 4.92
C ALA A 194 -15.03 -23.56 3.66
N THR A 195 -16.08 -23.78 2.86
CA THR A 195 -15.96 -24.46 1.57
C THR A 195 -15.12 -23.63 0.61
N CYS A 196 -15.41 -22.33 0.42
CA CYS A 196 -14.60 -21.47 -0.45
C CYS A 196 -13.14 -21.33 0.00
N SER A 197 -12.91 -21.20 1.31
CA SER A 197 -11.57 -21.05 1.88
C SER A 197 -10.69 -22.30 1.74
N SER A 198 -11.32 -23.47 1.59
CA SER A 198 -10.61 -24.75 1.38
C SER A 198 -10.66 -25.22 -0.07
N ASP A 199 -11.28 -24.44 -0.96
CA ASP A 199 -11.46 -24.81 -2.35
C ASP A 199 -10.12 -24.76 -3.12
N PRO A 200 -9.81 -25.77 -3.95
CA PRO A 200 -8.59 -25.76 -4.77
C PRO A 200 -8.46 -24.56 -5.72
N ASN A 201 -9.57 -23.92 -6.09
CA ASN A 201 -9.57 -22.71 -6.93
C ASN A 201 -9.34 -21.42 -6.13
N CYS A 202 -9.33 -21.46 -4.79
CA CYS A 202 -8.92 -20.32 -3.99
C CYS A 202 -7.39 -20.17 -4.10
N PRO A 203 -6.87 -19.00 -4.51
CA PRO A 203 -5.44 -18.80 -4.67
C PRO A 203 -4.65 -19.10 -3.39
N LEU A 204 -3.47 -19.70 -3.53
CA LEU A 204 -2.63 -20.06 -2.39
C LEU A 204 -2.26 -18.81 -1.57
N GLY A 205 -2.55 -18.86 -0.27
CA GLY A 205 -2.29 -17.74 0.65
C GLY A 205 -3.42 -16.71 0.74
N SER A 206 -4.45 -16.82 -0.11
CA SER A 206 -5.64 -15.98 -0.08
C SER A 206 -6.72 -16.56 0.83
N GLN A 207 -7.68 -15.69 1.21
CA GLN A 207 -8.93 -16.12 1.82
C GLN A 207 -10.05 -15.97 0.79
N CYS A 208 -10.96 -16.93 0.75
CA CYS A 208 -12.10 -16.90 -0.17
C CYS A 208 -13.41 -17.12 0.59
N LYS A 209 -14.44 -16.37 0.20
CA LYS A 209 -15.77 -16.38 0.83
C LYS A 209 -16.86 -16.61 -0.20
N ALA A 210 -17.97 -17.20 0.21
CA ALA A 210 -19.09 -17.52 -0.67
C ALA A 210 -19.87 -16.26 -1.06
N MET A 211 -20.08 -16.02 -2.35
CA MET A 211 -20.94 -14.93 -2.83
C MET A 211 -22.40 -15.37 -2.81
N LEU A 212 -22.98 -15.37 -1.61
CA LEU A 212 -24.35 -15.72 -1.30
C LEU A 212 -24.98 -14.63 -0.44
N VAL A 213 -26.31 -14.49 -0.47
CA VAL A 213 -27.03 -13.59 0.45
C VAL A 213 -28.07 -14.32 1.29
N THR A 214 -28.57 -13.63 2.30
CA THR A 214 -29.49 -14.14 3.31
C THR A 214 -30.51 -13.06 3.69
N ASP A 215 -31.74 -13.44 4.06
CA ASP A 215 -32.72 -12.51 4.65
C ASP A 215 -32.49 -12.24 6.15
N SER A 216 -31.73 -13.12 6.81
CA SER A 216 -31.34 -13.00 8.23
C SER A 216 -30.36 -11.85 8.52
N GLY A 217 -29.84 -11.20 7.47
CA GLY A 217 -28.92 -10.08 7.58
C GLY A 217 -27.49 -10.46 7.93
N ILE A 218 -27.13 -11.75 7.86
CA ILE A 218 -25.76 -12.24 8.10
C ILE A 218 -24.82 -11.87 6.94
N ARG A 219 -25.32 -11.96 5.70
CA ARG A 219 -24.63 -11.49 4.50
C ARG A 219 -25.61 -10.82 3.55
N ARG A 220 -25.27 -9.61 3.09
CA ARG A 220 -26.11 -8.79 2.22
C ARG A 220 -25.26 -7.84 1.36
N ALA A 221 -25.55 -7.79 0.07
CA ALA A 221 -24.92 -6.87 -0.88
C ALA A 221 -25.57 -5.49 -0.91
N THR A 222 -26.89 -5.43 -0.73
CA THR A 222 -27.66 -4.17 -0.74
C THR A 222 -29.04 -4.38 -0.11
N VAL A 223 -29.64 -3.32 0.42
CA VAL A 223 -31.05 -3.32 0.85
C VAL A 223 -31.94 -2.91 -0.31
N THR A 224 -31.56 -1.83 -0.99
CA THR A 224 -32.22 -1.30 -2.17
C THR A 224 -31.46 -1.76 -3.41
N GLY A 225 -32.15 -2.33 -4.39
CA GLY A 225 -31.51 -2.89 -5.58
C GLY A 225 -30.51 -1.92 -6.25
N ASN A 226 -29.31 -2.43 -6.57
CA ASN A 226 -28.20 -1.73 -7.22
C ASN A 226 -27.58 -0.53 -6.46
N LEU A 227 -27.98 -0.22 -5.22
CA LEU A 227 -27.44 0.92 -4.49
C LEU A 227 -26.19 0.60 -3.64
N GLY A 228 -26.00 -0.66 -3.25
CA GLY A 228 -24.97 -1.07 -2.30
C GLY A 228 -25.20 -0.53 -0.88
N ASP A 229 -26.43 -0.15 -0.54
CA ASP A 229 -26.79 0.40 0.76
C ASP A 229 -26.95 -0.69 1.81
N GLY A 230 -26.45 -0.44 3.04
CA GLY A 230 -26.60 -1.36 4.15
C GLY A 230 -25.91 -2.72 3.94
N GLN A 231 -24.74 -2.75 3.29
CA GLN A 231 -23.93 -3.96 3.16
C GLN A 231 -23.60 -4.58 4.51
N VAL A 232 -23.70 -5.91 4.58
CA VAL A 232 -23.24 -6.68 5.74
C VAL A 232 -22.41 -7.84 5.24
N ASP A 233 -21.18 -7.90 5.73
CA ASP A 233 -20.21 -8.95 5.42
C ASP A 233 -20.13 -9.29 3.92
N TRP A 234 -20.20 -8.26 3.07
CA TRP A 234 -20.20 -8.40 1.63
C TRP A 234 -18.82 -8.81 1.12
N VAL A 235 -18.80 -9.68 0.10
CA VAL A 235 -17.60 -10.43 -0.27
C VAL A 235 -16.75 -9.73 -1.34
N LEU A 236 -17.37 -8.91 -2.19
CA LEU A 236 -16.63 -8.16 -3.20
C LEU A 236 -16.07 -6.87 -2.59
N LYS A 237 -15.00 -6.37 -3.19
CA LYS A 237 -14.29 -5.14 -2.81
C LYS A 237 -14.56 -4.02 -3.80
N PRO A 238 -14.52 -2.73 -3.38
CA PRO A 238 -14.77 -1.61 -4.27
C PRO A 238 -13.61 -1.38 -5.24
N PHE A 239 -13.94 -0.96 -6.46
CA PHE A 239 -12.96 -0.65 -7.52
C PHE A 239 -11.95 -1.79 -7.80
N THR A 240 -12.42 -3.02 -7.74
CA THR A 240 -11.60 -4.22 -7.91
C THR A 240 -12.03 -4.96 -9.16
N SER A 241 -11.04 -5.38 -9.95
CA SER A 241 -11.26 -6.21 -11.14
C SER A 241 -11.22 -7.69 -10.76
N TYR A 242 -12.23 -8.44 -11.19
CA TYR A 242 -12.37 -9.86 -10.88
C TYR A 242 -12.07 -10.73 -12.10
N TYR A 243 -11.20 -11.71 -11.91
CA TYR A 243 -10.78 -12.69 -12.91
C TYR A 243 -11.34 -14.07 -12.62
N ARG A 244 -11.51 -14.88 -13.67
CA ARG A 244 -11.73 -16.32 -13.50
C ARG A 244 -10.48 -16.99 -12.93
N SER A 245 -10.62 -18.23 -12.48
CA SER A 245 -9.49 -19.07 -12.02
C SER A 245 -8.47 -19.44 -13.10
N ASP A 246 -8.68 -19.02 -14.35
CA ASP A 246 -7.71 -19.15 -15.44
C ASP A 246 -6.62 -18.06 -15.45
N ASN A 247 -6.73 -17.07 -14.55
CA ASN A 247 -5.83 -15.92 -14.39
C ASN A 247 -5.71 -15.02 -15.64
N ILE A 248 -6.63 -15.15 -16.61
CA ILE A 248 -6.56 -14.46 -17.90
C ILE A 248 -7.88 -13.76 -18.22
N THR A 249 -9.01 -14.40 -17.92
CA THR A 249 -10.32 -13.90 -18.32
C THR A 249 -10.88 -12.93 -17.29
N LEU A 250 -10.91 -11.64 -17.65
CA LEU A 250 -11.60 -10.61 -16.87
C LEU A 250 -13.12 -10.83 -16.92
N ILE A 251 -13.72 -10.99 -15.74
CA ILE A 251 -15.18 -11.08 -15.55
C ILE A 251 -15.76 -9.66 -15.61
N GLY A 252 -15.17 -8.74 -14.85
CA GLY A 252 -15.55 -7.33 -14.79
C GLY A 252 -15.03 -6.66 -13.54
N SER A 253 -15.31 -5.37 -13.39
CA SER A 253 -14.88 -4.58 -12.25
C SER A 253 -16.06 -4.08 -11.42
N THR A 254 -15.83 -3.91 -10.12
CA THR A 254 -16.82 -3.37 -9.21
C THR A 254 -16.83 -1.85 -9.18
N ASN A 255 -17.98 -1.28 -8.83
CA ASN A 255 -18.11 0.15 -8.55
C ASN A 255 -17.61 0.50 -7.14
N ALA A 256 -17.81 1.77 -6.74
CA ALA A 256 -17.42 2.30 -5.42
C ALA A 256 -18.10 1.59 -4.23
N VAL A 257 -19.22 0.90 -4.48
CA VAL A 257 -20.00 0.15 -3.48
C VAL A 257 -19.85 -1.36 -3.66
N SER A 258 -18.77 -1.82 -4.30
CA SER A 258 -18.42 -3.24 -4.39
C SER A 258 -19.45 -4.11 -5.14
N LEU A 259 -20.21 -3.56 -6.08
CA LEU A 259 -21.11 -4.34 -6.95
C LEU A 259 -20.52 -4.43 -8.35
N LEU A 260 -20.55 -5.61 -8.98
CA LEU A 260 -20.13 -5.75 -10.38
C LEU A 260 -21.07 -4.95 -11.29
N ILE A 261 -20.49 -4.33 -12.31
CA ILE A 261 -21.23 -3.51 -13.27
C ILE A 261 -21.64 -4.41 -14.45
N PHE A 262 -22.94 -4.44 -14.76
CA PHE A 262 -23.45 -5.17 -15.92
C PHE A 262 -23.48 -4.31 -17.19
N PRO A 263 -23.27 -4.91 -18.38
CA PRO A 263 -22.94 -6.32 -18.60
C PRO A 263 -21.49 -6.64 -18.20
N LEU A 264 -21.27 -7.86 -17.72
CA LEU A 264 -19.94 -8.41 -17.48
C LEU A 264 -19.19 -8.57 -18.81
N GLN A 265 -17.87 -8.51 -18.76
CA GLN A 265 -17.01 -8.80 -19.91
C GLN A 265 -17.01 -10.30 -20.25
N ALA A 266 -17.10 -11.14 -19.22
CA ALA A 266 -17.27 -12.59 -19.34
C ALA A 266 -18.12 -13.12 -18.17
N GLY A 267 -18.80 -14.26 -18.36
CA GLY A 267 -19.41 -14.98 -17.24
C GLY A 267 -18.37 -15.44 -16.23
N ILE A 268 -18.79 -15.88 -15.05
CA ILE A 268 -17.87 -16.39 -14.01
C ILE A 268 -17.25 -17.74 -14.42
N ASP A 269 -17.93 -18.52 -15.26
CA ASP A 269 -17.39 -19.76 -15.84
C ASP A 269 -17.54 -19.77 -17.38
N SER A 270 -16.76 -20.61 -18.03
CA SER A 270 -16.83 -20.84 -19.49
C SER A 270 -18.03 -21.70 -19.91
N ALA A 271 -18.56 -22.50 -18.98
CA ALA A 271 -19.74 -23.34 -19.16
C ALA A 271 -20.95 -22.75 -18.43
N SER A 272 -22.14 -23.08 -18.93
CA SER A 272 -23.40 -22.80 -18.22
C SER A 272 -23.54 -23.78 -17.06
N VAL A 273 -23.42 -23.25 -15.85
CA VAL A 273 -23.61 -23.97 -14.59
C VAL A 273 -24.66 -23.22 -13.80
N THR A 274 -25.67 -23.94 -13.32
CA THR A 274 -26.66 -23.39 -12.40
C THR A 274 -26.07 -23.28 -11.00
N THR A 275 -26.13 -22.09 -10.41
CA THR A 275 -25.35 -21.76 -9.20
C THR A 275 -26.19 -21.10 -8.12
N TRP A 276 -26.08 -21.54 -6.87
CA TRP A 276 -26.74 -20.88 -5.73
C TRP A 276 -26.24 -19.44 -5.55
N THR A 277 -27.18 -18.52 -5.31
CA THR A 277 -26.90 -17.10 -5.04
C THR A 277 -27.78 -16.53 -3.92
N GLY A 278 -29.09 -16.84 -3.96
CA GLY A 278 -30.11 -16.21 -3.12
C GLY A 278 -30.35 -14.73 -3.43
N MET A 279 -29.76 -14.22 -4.53
CA MET A 279 -29.78 -12.80 -4.90
C MET A 279 -30.83 -12.52 -5.97
N GLY A 280 -31.37 -11.31 -5.97
CA GLY A 280 -32.15 -10.76 -7.07
C GLY A 280 -31.23 -10.30 -8.21
N SER A 281 -31.84 -9.96 -9.35
CA SER A 281 -31.11 -9.39 -10.49
C SER A 281 -30.52 -8.01 -10.21
N SER A 282 -30.87 -7.40 -9.08
CA SER A 282 -30.37 -6.10 -8.63
C SER A 282 -29.57 -6.19 -7.32
N TRP A 283 -28.93 -7.34 -7.05
CA TRP A 283 -28.09 -7.61 -5.86
C TRP A 283 -28.83 -7.69 -4.52
N ASP A 284 -30.12 -7.37 -4.49
CA ASP A 284 -30.94 -7.43 -3.29
C ASP A 284 -31.17 -8.88 -2.83
N SER A 285 -31.41 -9.08 -1.55
CA SER A 285 -31.63 -10.42 -1.00
C SER A 285 -33.05 -10.91 -1.31
N GLN A 286 -33.16 -12.14 -1.82
CA GLN A 286 -34.43 -12.77 -2.15
C GLN A 286 -34.83 -13.77 -1.06
N PRO A 287 -36.14 -14.01 -0.84
CA PRO A 287 -36.61 -14.93 0.21
C PRO A 287 -36.26 -16.40 -0.06
N ASP A 288 -36.05 -16.76 -1.33
CA ASP A 288 -35.67 -18.12 -1.75
C ASP A 288 -34.15 -18.30 -1.60
N HIS A 289 -33.73 -18.79 -0.43
CA HIS A 289 -32.32 -19.09 -0.12
C HIS A 289 -32.19 -20.31 0.81
N CYS A 290 -33.05 -21.32 0.64
CA CYS A 290 -32.97 -22.59 1.37
C CYS A 290 -32.85 -22.43 2.90
N SER A 291 -33.69 -21.57 3.48
CA SER A 291 -33.69 -21.24 4.91
C SER A 291 -32.31 -20.77 5.40
N ASN A 292 -31.78 -19.70 4.80
CA ASN A 292 -30.46 -19.16 5.06
C ASN A 292 -29.34 -20.20 4.86
N TRP A 293 -29.47 -20.97 3.78
CA TRP A 293 -28.54 -22.04 3.40
C TRP A 293 -28.39 -23.16 4.44
N GLY A 294 -29.48 -23.43 5.17
CA GLY A 294 -29.56 -24.45 6.22
C GLY A 294 -30.47 -25.64 5.89
N ASN A 295 -31.13 -25.64 4.73
CA ASN A 295 -32.14 -26.64 4.36
C ASN A 295 -31.81 -27.35 3.03
N SER A 296 -31.96 -28.68 3.00
CA SER A 296 -31.74 -29.52 1.81
C SER A 296 -32.95 -30.42 1.45
N ILE A 297 -34.10 -30.17 2.07
CA ILE A 297 -35.29 -31.05 2.02
C ILE A 297 -36.43 -30.41 1.23
N SER A 298 -36.72 -29.13 1.47
CA SER A 298 -37.88 -28.44 0.90
C SER A 298 -37.60 -26.96 0.66
N GLY A 299 -38.50 -26.31 -0.08
CA GLY A 299 -38.36 -24.91 -0.48
C GLY A 299 -37.42 -24.74 -1.67
N ASN A 300 -37.20 -23.49 -2.04
CA ASN A 300 -36.39 -23.11 -3.18
C ASN A 300 -35.21 -22.21 -2.78
N GLY A 301 -34.21 -22.17 -3.65
CA GLY A 301 -33.15 -21.17 -3.65
C GLY A 301 -33.10 -20.48 -5.00
N VAL A 302 -32.83 -19.18 -5.01
CA VAL A 302 -32.51 -18.45 -6.22
C VAL A 302 -31.13 -18.87 -6.72
N VAL A 303 -31.05 -19.09 -8.03
CA VAL A 303 -29.83 -19.48 -8.72
C VAL A 303 -29.53 -18.57 -9.89
N GLY A 304 -28.24 -18.43 -10.19
CA GLY A 304 -27.74 -17.79 -11.41
C GLY A 304 -27.29 -18.81 -12.46
N ASP A 305 -26.82 -18.29 -13.60
CA ASP A 305 -26.16 -19.03 -14.68
C ASP A 305 -24.73 -18.49 -14.90
N SER A 306 -23.73 -19.31 -14.61
CA SER A 306 -22.32 -18.90 -14.56
C SER A 306 -21.74 -18.40 -15.89
N ILE A 307 -22.34 -18.74 -17.04
CA ILE A 307 -21.86 -18.24 -18.34
C ILE A 307 -22.43 -16.85 -18.68
N SER A 308 -23.52 -16.46 -18.02
CA SER A 308 -24.22 -15.22 -18.33
C SER A 308 -23.36 -13.99 -18.03
N THR A 309 -23.44 -13.01 -18.92
CA THR A 309 -22.86 -11.67 -18.72
C THR A 309 -23.88 -10.64 -18.23
N SER A 310 -25.17 -10.99 -18.20
CA SER A 310 -26.22 -10.15 -17.62
C SER A 310 -26.45 -10.49 -16.15
N ALA A 311 -27.39 -9.78 -15.51
CA ALA A 311 -27.85 -10.08 -14.16
C ALA A 311 -28.36 -11.53 -13.96
N SER A 312 -28.58 -12.30 -15.03
CA SER A 312 -28.87 -13.74 -14.94
C SER A 312 -27.72 -14.55 -14.33
N VAL A 313 -26.50 -14.00 -14.24
CA VAL A 313 -25.41 -14.60 -13.46
C VAL A 313 -25.74 -14.63 -11.96
N LEU A 314 -26.59 -13.71 -11.48
CA LEU A 314 -27.06 -13.65 -10.10
C LEU A 314 -28.42 -14.33 -9.93
N SER A 315 -29.36 -14.09 -10.85
CA SER A 315 -30.75 -14.51 -10.72
C SER A 315 -31.35 -14.88 -12.07
N ASN A 316 -31.57 -16.18 -12.28
CA ASN A 316 -32.11 -16.74 -13.52
C ASN A 316 -33.40 -17.52 -13.28
N LEU A 317 -33.41 -18.40 -12.27
CA LEU A 317 -34.59 -19.16 -11.87
C LEU A 317 -34.52 -19.55 -10.38
N ASN A 318 -35.54 -20.27 -9.92
CA ASN A 318 -35.61 -20.80 -8.55
C ASN A 318 -35.62 -22.33 -8.64
N VAL A 319 -34.72 -22.96 -7.88
CA VAL A 319 -34.52 -24.41 -7.89
C VAL A 319 -34.77 -24.97 -6.50
N GLY A 320 -35.33 -26.19 -6.43
CA GLY A 320 -35.56 -26.87 -5.17
C GLY A 320 -34.26 -27.13 -4.40
N CYS A 321 -34.30 -26.89 -3.09
CA CYS A 321 -33.14 -27.02 -2.19
C CYS A 321 -32.54 -28.44 -2.11
N THR A 322 -33.22 -29.42 -2.69
CA THR A 322 -32.77 -30.82 -2.84
C THR A 322 -31.73 -31.01 -3.95
N SER A 323 -31.51 -30.02 -4.80
CA SER A 323 -30.66 -30.10 -6.00
C SER A 323 -29.18 -29.91 -5.65
N ASP A 324 -28.31 -30.73 -6.23
CA ASP A 324 -26.86 -30.63 -6.07
C ASP A 324 -26.29 -29.62 -7.06
N LEU A 325 -25.97 -28.42 -6.60
CA LEU A 325 -25.47 -27.31 -7.42
C LEU A 325 -24.18 -26.71 -6.87
N LYS A 326 -23.51 -25.89 -7.67
CA LYS A 326 -22.33 -25.11 -7.25
C LYS A 326 -22.75 -23.73 -6.74
N PHE A 327 -21.81 -22.97 -6.21
CA PHE A 327 -21.97 -21.56 -5.85
C PHE A 327 -20.68 -20.79 -6.10
N TYR A 328 -20.80 -19.47 -6.12
CA TYR A 328 -19.67 -18.59 -6.38
C TYR A 328 -18.82 -18.36 -5.13
N CYS A 329 -17.51 -18.31 -5.31
CA CYS A 329 -16.53 -17.95 -4.29
C CYS A 329 -15.74 -16.73 -4.77
N ALA A 330 -15.56 -15.75 -3.90
CA ALA A 330 -14.79 -14.54 -4.14
C ALA A 330 -13.58 -14.49 -3.23
N GLU A 331 -12.41 -14.25 -3.81
CA GLU A 331 -11.20 -13.89 -3.07
C GLU A 331 -11.38 -12.57 -2.31
N GLN A 332 -10.74 -12.46 -1.14
CA GLN A 332 -10.88 -11.34 -0.20
C GLN A 332 -9.77 -10.31 -0.29
#